data_AF-A0A0C1E4M2-F1
#
_entry.id   AF-A0A0C1E4M2-F1
#
_cell.length_a   1.000
_cell.length_b   1.000
_cell.length_c   1.000
_cell.angle_alpha   90.00
_cell.angle_beta   90.00
_cell.angle_gamma   90.00
#
_symmetry.space_group_name_H-M   'P 1'
#
loop_
_entity.id
_entity.type
_entity.pdbx_description
1 polymer ?
#
loop_
_entity_poly.entity_id
_entity_poly.type
_entity_poly.pdbx_seq_one_letter_code
_entity_poly.pdbx_strand_id
1 'polypeptide(L)'
;KLEVSGDANDYVGKGLSGGTIVVRPPQVSPLVASENTIIGNTVLYGATDGYLFAAGRAGERFAVRNSGAKVVIEGCGACGCEYMTGGVAV
;
A
#
# COMPACT_ATOMS: atom_id res chain seq x y z
N LYS A 1 -14.42 -5.08 0.16
CA LYS A 1 -13.31 -5.17 -0.79
C LYS A 1 -13.38 -3.96 -1.72
N LEU A 2 -12.29 -3.23 -1.91
CA LEU A 2 -12.21 -2.06 -2.79
C LEU A 2 -11.13 -2.34 -3.85
N GLU A 3 -11.47 -2.19 -5.12
CA GLU A 3 -10.53 -2.34 -6.23
C GLU A 3 -10.39 -1.02 -6.99
N VAL A 4 -9.16 -0.56 -7.15
CA VAL A 4 -8.81 0.63 -7.92
C VAL A 4 -8.03 0.17 -9.15
N SER A 5 -8.59 0.45 -10.33
CA SER A 5 -7.91 0.29 -11.62
C SER A 5 -7.41 1.65 -12.06
N GLY A 6 -6.14 1.94 -11.78
CA GLY A 6 -5.56 3.28 -11.85
C GLY A 6 -4.41 3.41 -10.85
N ASP A 7 -4.25 4.61 -10.31
CA ASP A 7 -3.37 4.92 -9.18
C ASP A 7 -4.16 5.53 -8.03
N ALA A 8 -3.51 5.71 -6.89
CA ALA A 8 -4.05 6.42 -5.75
C ALA A 8 -3.00 7.33 -5.11
N ASN A 9 -3.48 8.41 -4.49
CA ASN A 9 -2.63 9.36 -3.77
C ASN A 9 -2.28 8.85 -2.36
N ASP A 10 -1.94 9.75 -1.45
CA ASP A 10 -1.54 9.44 -0.08
C ASP A 10 -2.63 8.74 0.74
N TYR A 11 -2.21 8.09 1.83
CA TYR A 11 -3.08 7.52 2.86
C TYR A 11 -3.97 6.36 2.42
N VAL A 12 -3.59 5.63 1.38
CA VAL A 12 -4.28 4.38 1.00
C VAL A 12 -4.35 3.45 2.22
N GLY A 13 -5.55 3.08 2.61
CA GLY A 13 -5.78 2.21 3.77
C GLY A 13 -5.38 2.82 5.12
N LYS A 14 -5.38 4.15 5.27
CA LYS A 14 -5.21 4.79 6.60
C LYS A 14 -6.20 4.19 7.61
N GLY A 15 -5.69 3.67 8.72
CA GLY A 15 -6.50 3.01 9.74
C GLY A 15 -7.25 1.77 9.24
N LEU A 16 -6.69 1.03 8.27
CA LEU A 16 -7.32 -0.20 7.77
C LEU A 16 -7.61 -1.15 8.93
N SER A 17 -8.85 -1.65 8.98
CA SER A 17 -9.37 -2.44 10.09
C SER A 17 -10.21 -3.63 9.57
N GLY A 18 -9.53 -4.57 8.92
CA GLY A 18 -10.10 -5.85 8.45
C GLY A 18 -10.58 -5.87 7.00
N GLY A 19 -10.56 -4.73 6.32
CA GLY A 19 -10.92 -4.62 4.90
C GLY A 19 -9.85 -5.14 3.94
N THR A 20 -10.19 -5.24 2.65
CA THR A 20 -9.25 -5.56 1.58
C THR A 20 -9.26 -4.45 0.53
N ILE A 21 -8.08 -3.92 0.21
CA ILE A 21 -7.85 -2.90 -0.82
C ILE A 21 -6.90 -3.50 -1.88
N VAL A 22 -7.24 -3.35 -3.15
CA VAL A 22 -6.39 -3.73 -4.28
C VAL A 22 -6.21 -2.52 -5.19
N VAL A 23 -4.97 -2.17 -5.52
CA VAL A 23 -4.62 -1.10 -6.45
C VAL A 23 -3.75 -1.70 -7.55
N ARG A 24 -4.14 -1.49 -8.80
CA ARG A 24 -3.37 -1.96 -9.96
C ARG A 24 -3.54 -1.01 -11.15
N PRO A 25 -2.55 -0.91 -12.04
CA PRO A 25 -2.71 -0.12 -13.25
C PRO A 25 -3.89 -0.65 -14.09
N PRO A 26 -4.47 0.19 -14.96
CA PRO A 26 -5.42 -0.27 -15.97
C PRO A 26 -4.78 -1.37 -16.83
N GLN A 27 -5.57 -2.37 -17.27
CA GLN A 27 -5.03 -3.48 -18.07
C GLN A 27 -4.36 -3.04 -19.38
N VAL A 28 -4.78 -1.89 -19.92
CA VAL A 28 -4.23 -1.30 -21.14
C VAL A 28 -2.97 -0.47 -20.90
N SER A 29 -2.53 -0.33 -19.64
CA SER A 29 -1.36 0.46 -19.29
C SER A 29 -0.10 -0.19 -19.86
N PRO A 30 0.76 0.56 -20.58
CA PRO A 30 2.03 0.06 -21.08
C PRO A 30 3.13 0.02 -19.99
N LEU A 31 2.83 0.47 -18.77
CA LEU A 31 3.81 0.63 -17.70
C LEU A 31 4.22 -0.72 -17.10
N VAL A 32 5.52 -0.87 -16.81
CA VAL A 32 6.03 -1.92 -15.93
C VAL A 32 5.68 -1.52 -14.49
N ALA A 33 4.69 -2.20 -13.91
CA ALA A 33 4.12 -1.87 -12.61
C ALA A 33 5.20 -1.64 -11.53
N SER A 34 6.17 -2.55 -11.42
CA SER A 34 7.19 -2.55 -10.37
C SER A 34 8.18 -1.40 -10.45
N GLU A 35 8.27 -0.74 -11.60
CA GLU A 35 9.15 0.39 -11.82
C GLU A 35 8.45 1.74 -11.58
N ASN A 36 7.13 1.74 -11.41
CA ASN A 36 6.30 2.94 -11.35
C ASN A 36 5.58 3.09 -10.01
N THR A 37 5.41 4.34 -9.57
CA THR A 37 4.64 4.64 -8.36
C THR A 37 3.15 4.50 -8.64
N ILE A 38 2.44 3.82 -7.73
CA ILE A 38 0.99 3.58 -7.86
C ILE A 38 0.20 4.04 -6.63
N ILE A 39 0.84 4.10 -5.46
CA ILE A 39 0.23 4.59 -4.22
C ILE A 39 1.16 5.63 -3.57
N GLY A 40 0.57 6.64 -2.96
CA GLY A 40 1.30 7.76 -2.37
C GLY A 40 2.00 7.41 -1.05
N ASN A 41 2.12 8.43 -0.19
CA ASN A 41 2.82 8.38 1.08
C ASN A 41 1.92 7.93 2.23
N THR A 42 2.53 7.54 3.35
CA THR A 42 1.84 7.28 4.64
C THR A 42 0.69 6.27 4.50
N VAL A 43 0.91 5.30 3.62
CA VAL A 43 0.00 4.18 3.34
C VAL A 43 -0.09 3.29 4.58
N LEU A 44 -1.30 2.76 4.87
CA LEU A 44 -1.59 1.91 6.03
C LEU A 44 -1.24 2.54 7.39
N TYR A 45 -1.28 3.87 7.48
CA TYR A 45 -0.98 4.56 8.73
C TYR A 45 -1.86 4.08 9.88
N GLY A 46 -1.24 3.45 10.89
CA GLY A 46 -1.96 2.94 12.07
C GLY A 46 -2.93 1.80 11.77
N ALA A 47 -2.75 1.06 10.66
CA ALA A 47 -3.62 -0.05 10.32
C ALA A 47 -3.59 -1.14 11.42
N THR A 48 -4.75 -1.72 11.75
CA THR A 48 -4.88 -2.70 12.84
C THR A 48 -5.18 -4.11 12.34
N ASP A 49 -5.78 -4.26 11.16
CA ASP A 49 -5.99 -5.54 10.47
C ASP A 49 -6.36 -5.28 9.00
N GLY A 50 -6.41 -6.32 8.18
CA GLY A 50 -6.85 -6.28 6.78
C GLY A 50 -5.72 -6.51 5.79
N TYR A 51 -6.04 -6.34 4.51
CA TYR A 51 -5.16 -6.67 3.39
C TYR A 51 -5.05 -5.51 2.39
N LEU A 52 -3.82 -5.18 1.98
CA LEU A 52 -3.55 -4.25 0.88
C LEU A 52 -2.68 -4.95 -0.16
N PHE A 53 -3.07 -4.89 -1.43
CA PHE A 53 -2.27 -5.38 -2.54
C PHE A 53 -2.10 -4.24 -3.55
N ALA A 54 -0.86 -3.84 -3.84
CA ALA A 54 -0.59 -2.81 -4.84
C ALA A 54 0.41 -3.31 -5.89
N ALA A 55 -0.01 -3.34 -7.15
CA ALA A 55 0.85 -3.64 -8.27
C ALA A 55 1.64 -2.38 -8.68
N GLY A 56 2.66 -2.07 -7.89
CA GLY A 56 3.58 -0.97 -8.13
C GLY A 56 4.23 -0.46 -6.85
N ARG A 57 4.93 0.67 -6.95
CA ARG A 57 5.71 1.26 -5.86
C ARG A 57 4.85 2.19 -4.99
N ALA A 58 5.15 2.19 -3.69
CA ALA A 58 4.64 3.13 -2.71
C ALA A 58 5.61 4.30 -2.49
N GLY A 59 5.06 5.44 -2.06
CA GLY A 59 5.84 6.60 -1.63
C GLY A 59 6.56 6.41 -0.29
N GLU A 60 6.85 7.53 0.37
CA GLU A 60 7.52 7.59 1.67
C GLU A 60 6.60 7.11 2.81
N ARG A 61 7.23 6.64 3.91
CA ARG A 61 6.53 6.21 5.14
C ARG A 61 5.46 5.15 4.88
N PHE A 62 5.73 4.24 3.96
CA PHE A 62 4.87 3.11 3.71
C PHE A 62 4.71 2.25 4.98
N ALA A 63 3.48 1.84 5.29
CA ALA A 63 3.14 1.03 6.47
C ALA A 63 3.60 1.63 7.82
N VAL A 64 3.70 2.95 7.91
CA VAL A 64 4.07 3.63 9.15
C VAL A 64 3.06 3.30 10.26
N ARG A 65 3.54 2.83 11.41
CA ARG A 65 2.70 2.37 12.52
C ARG A 65 1.69 1.27 12.18
N ASN A 66 1.93 0.48 11.14
CA ASN A 66 1.12 -0.71 10.90
C ASN A 66 1.20 -1.64 12.14
N SER A 67 0.04 -2.04 12.64
CA SER A 67 -0.15 -2.82 13.86
C SER A 67 -0.86 -4.16 13.61
N GLY A 68 -1.16 -4.51 12.34
CA GLY A 68 -1.76 -5.81 12.04
C GLY A 68 -2.18 -6.07 10.59
N ALA A 69 -2.14 -5.08 9.70
CA ALA A 69 -2.47 -5.29 8.29
C ALA A 69 -1.38 -6.09 7.56
N LYS A 70 -1.80 -6.87 6.57
CA LYS A 70 -0.93 -7.63 5.67
C LYS A 70 -0.90 -6.95 4.31
N VAL A 71 0.29 -6.72 3.78
CA VAL A 71 0.46 -5.93 2.57
C VAL A 71 1.52 -6.52 1.64
N VAL A 72 1.27 -6.42 0.34
CA VAL A 72 2.23 -6.73 -0.73
C VAL A 72 2.30 -5.55 -1.69
N ILE A 73 3.50 -5.04 -1.91
CA ILE A 73 3.82 -3.98 -2.88
C ILE A 73 5.07 -4.33 -3.68
N GLU A 74 5.35 -3.59 -4.75
CA GLU A 74 6.49 -3.87 -5.65
C GLU A 74 7.69 -2.93 -5.41
N GLY A 75 7.63 -2.10 -4.37
CA GLY A 75 8.73 -1.26 -3.90
C GLY A 75 8.25 -0.13 -3.00
N CYS A 76 9.09 0.41 -2.13
CA CYS A 76 8.73 1.54 -1.26
C CYS A 76 9.78 2.66 -1.31
N GLY A 77 9.36 3.86 -0.91
CA GLY A 77 10.25 5.00 -0.65
C GLY A 77 10.96 4.91 0.71
N ALA A 78 11.53 6.03 1.14
CA ALA A 78 12.24 6.12 2.42
C ALA A 78 11.30 5.93 3.63
N CYS A 79 11.87 5.54 4.77
CA CYS A 79 11.15 5.35 6.04
C CYS A 79 10.01 4.30 5.95
N GLY A 80 10.17 3.27 5.12
CA GLY A 80 9.24 2.14 5.08
C GLY A 80 9.18 1.40 6.41
N CYS A 81 7.98 0.96 6.78
CA CYS A 81 7.66 0.24 8.03
C CYS A 81 8.08 0.96 9.32
N GLU A 82 8.24 2.29 9.28
CA GLU A 82 8.62 3.09 10.44
C GLU A 82 7.59 2.90 11.57
N TYR A 83 8.06 2.56 12.77
CA TYR A 83 7.22 2.29 13.95
C TYR A 83 6.17 1.17 13.76
N MET A 84 6.36 0.26 12.81
CA MET A 84 5.49 -0.91 12.67
C MET A 84 5.58 -1.80 13.92
N THR A 85 4.43 -2.18 14.47
CA THR A 85 4.30 -2.99 15.70
C THR A 85 3.61 -4.33 15.47
N GLY A 86 3.06 -4.58 14.27
CA GLY A 86 2.41 -5.83 13.92
C GLY A 86 1.97 -5.87 12.45
N GLY A 87 1.58 -7.06 11.97
CA GLY A 87 1.22 -7.30 10.57
C GLY A 87 2.37 -7.89 9.75
N VAL A 88 2.19 -7.93 8.42
CA VAL A 88 3.18 -8.47 7.47
C VAL A 88 3.30 -7.51 6.30
N ALA A 89 4.52 -7.10 5.96
CA ALA A 89 4.79 -6.26 4.80
C ALA A 89 5.79 -6.96 3.87
N VAL A 90 5.41 -7.11 2.60
CA VAL A 90 6.18 -7.74 1.52
C VAL A 90 6.42 -6.72 0.42
#